data_AF-A0A642V3M0-F1
#
_entry.id   AF-A0A642V3M0-F1
#
_cell.length_a   1.000
_cell.length_b   1.000
_cell.length_c   1.000
_cell.angle_alpha   90.00
_cell.angle_beta   90.00
_cell.angle_gamma   90.00
#
_symmetry.space_group_name_H-M   'P 1'
#
loop_
_entity.id
_entity.type
_entity.pdbx_description
1 polymer ?
#
loop_
_entity_poly.entity_id
_entity_poly.type
_entity_poly.pdbx_seq_one_letter_code
_entity_poly.pdbx_strand_id
1 'polypeptide(L)'
;MNSSKIMVVLPPQVEDITILDNVRPTSFDLPQLTAARVNDPGKLNWLHLKKVANTGILGCLHWLDLESIDISMEGHLDDFHYINCPKLTSVFVDKNLELHPEDSPASVLFTRPQMAQLTELRVYNYRIDDLTSFESLREVSCYFNHSLCEDTPLPPHLVELDIDTPCSIRGIPPQLEMFDACEVSLDAPNVVFCTLIDVENPFPIEDCQFLHSLTFGCETWEELVLPRPIDFFELKGANLRVVDVEARRVLFTNTTVEDWVYSRARVRVKAYWTHIDHQSVLNFDTVSLDTQCLETSFCGVEQFPDIVFLEVCQGHPRYYKNLIYPYAFASLTKLTELKIVSKEIKCSEGTPFIIPASVRSLVMINCEAIKLWLQLEDETALEHLEICYWNDTVYGEKSKSRPAHFTMDTLGLTQMPPSYYCPRLQGAVTHFKRPRLKVD
;
A
#
# COMPACT_ATOMS: atom_id res chain seq x y z
N MET A 1 11.26 30.52 6.37
CA MET A 1 12.45 30.03 7.13
C MET A 1 13.53 29.72 6.11
N ASN A 2 14.73 30.31 6.20
CA ASN A 2 15.83 29.98 5.30
C ASN A 2 16.39 28.61 5.70
N SER A 3 16.08 27.56 4.93
CA SER A 3 16.70 26.25 5.10
C SER A 3 18.19 26.38 4.78
N SER A 4 19.04 26.06 5.75
CA SER A 4 20.49 26.03 5.58
C SER A 4 20.85 24.98 4.53
N LYS A 5 21.45 25.42 3.42
CA LYS A 5 21.89 24.54 2.33
C LYS A 5 23.19 23.83 2.73
N ILE A 6 23.23 22.51 2.54
CA ILE A 6 24.41 21.67 2.77
C ILE A 6 25.24 21.69 1.49
N MET A 7 26.51 22.11 1.60
CA MET A 7 27.45 22.08 0.49
C MET A 7 28.19 20.75 0.45
N VAL A 8 28.21 20.08 -0.69
CA VAL A 8 28.87 18.77 -0.87
C VAL A 8 29.87 18.84 -2.03
N VAL A 9 31.07 18.27 -1.83
CA VAL A 9 32.07 18.09 -2.89
C VAL A 9 31.85 16.70 -3.49
N LEU A 10 31.53 16.63 -4.77
CA LEU A 10 31.33 15.35 -5.48
C LEU A 10 32.63 14.91 -6.18
N PRO A 11 32.97 13.61 -6.16
CA PRO A 11 34.12 13.10 -6.91
C PRO A 11 33.87 13.15 -8.43
N PRO A 12 34.93 13.33 -9.26
CA PRO A 12 34.77 13.44 -10.72
C PRO A 12 34.36 12.14 -11.42
N GLN A 13 34.43 10.99 -10.75
CA GLN A 13 34.05 9.67 -11.27
C GLN A 13 32.56 9.35 -11.09
N VAL A 14 31.75 10.30 -10.62
CA VAL A 14 30.33 10.07 -10.39
C VAL A 14 29.59 9.95 -11.73
N GLU A 15 28.88 8.84 -11.90
CA GLU A 15 28.10 8.52 -13.11
C GLU A 15 26.60 8.79 -12.93
N ASP A 16 26.10 8.71 -11.69
CA ASP A 16 24.69 8.92 -11.31
C ASP A 16 24.64 9.78 -10.03
N ILE A 17 23.78 10.80 -10.02
CA ILE A 17 23.51 11.62 -8.85
C ILE A 17 22.01 11.73 -8.55
N THR A 18 21.69 11.70 -7.26
CA THR A 18 20.41 12.19 -6.73
C THR A 18 20.68 13.33 -5.76
N ILE A 19 20.18 14.53 -6.07
CA ILE A 19 20.34 15.74 -5.25
C ILE A 19 18.99 16.12 -4.64
N LEU A 20 18.92 16.09 -3.31
CA LEU A 20 17.77 16.54 -2.53
C LEU A 20 17.77 18.08 -2.38
N ASP A 21 16.61 18.67 -2.10
CA ASP A 21 16.38 20.13 -2.06
C ASP A 21 17.35 20.95 -1.21
N ASN A 22 17.88 20.35 -0.15
CA ASN A 22 18.77 21.00 0.80
C ASN A 22 20.26 20.78 0.50
N VAL A 23 20.62 20.08 -0.58
CA VAL A 23 22.00 19.76 -0.95
C VAL A 23 22.41 20.56 -2.20
N ARG A 24 23.59 21.18 -2.16
CA ARG A 24 24.18 21.83 -3.33
C ARG A 24 25.61 21.34 -3.57
N PRO A 25 25.91 20.79 -4.76
CA PRO A 25 27.28 20.51 -5.16
C PRO A 25 28.10 21.81 -5.17
N THR A 26 29.35 21.73 -4.70
CA THR A 26 30.30 22.85 -4.81
C THR A 26 30.85 23.02 -6.23
N SER A 27 30.78 21.97 -7.06
CA SER A 27 31.20 21.94 -8.46
C SER A 27 30.27 21.04 -9.27
N PHE A 28 30.10 21.37 -10.55
CA PHE A 28 29.34 20.59 -11.54
C PHE A 28 30.23 19.97 -12.63
N ASP A 29 31.55 20.00 -12.43
CA ASP A 29 32.52 19.37 -13.34
C ASP A 29 32.58 17.85 -13.08
N LEU A 30 31.59 17.15 -13.63
CA LEU A 30 31.39 15.71 -13.48
C LEU A 30 31.42 15.06 -14.88
N PRO A 31 32.60 14.83 -15.48
CA PRO A 31 32.73 14.41 -16.87
C PRO A 31 32.21 13.00 -17.16
N GLN A 32 32.02 12.17 -16.12
CA GLN A 32 31.47 10.81 -16.25
C GLN A 32 29.97 10.75 -15.96
N LEU A 33 29.34 11.89 -15.64
CA LEU A 33 27.93 11.91 -15.25
C LEU A 33 27.04 11.60 -16.45
N THR A 34 26.22 10.55 -16.32
CA THR A 34 25.28 10.09 -17.35
C THR A 34 23.84 10.06 -16.86
N ALA A 35 23.60 10.06 -15.55
CA ALA A 35 22.27 10.11 -14.96
C ALA A 35 22.18 11.18 -13.85
N ALA A 36 21.06 11.89 -13.77
CA ALA A 36 20.85 12.90 -12.73
C ALA A 36 19.38 13.00 -12.32
N ARG A 37 19.11 12.96 -11.01
CA ARG A 37 17.83 13.30 -10.39
C ARG A 37 17.99 14.56 -9.55
N VAL A 38 17.50 15.70 -10.05
CA VAL A 38 17.82 17.02 -9.46
C VAL A 38 16.64 18.00 -9.50
N ASN A 39 16.28 18.54 -8.34
CA ASN A 39 15.23 19.56 -8.23
C ASN A 39 15.65 20.96 -8.71
N ASP A 40 16.95 21.25 -8.72
CA ASP A 40 17.50 22.53 -9.19
C ASP A 40 18.49 22.18 -10.31
N PRO A 41 18.16 22.46 -11.58
CA PRO A 41 18.97 22.04 -12.71
C PRO A 41 20.38 22.66 -12.70
N GLY A 42 20.60 23.76 -11.97
CA GLY A 42 21.94 24.30 -11.74
C GLY A 42 22.79 24.45 -13.02
N LYS A 43 24.08 24.09 -12.94
CA LYS A 43 25.04 24.18 -14.05
C LYS A 43 25.57 22.80 -14.50
N LEU A 44 24.73 21.77 -14.43
CA LEU A 44 25.12 20.44 -14.92
C LEU A 44 25.43 20.49 -16.43
N ASN A 45 26.33 19.61 -16.88
CA ASN A 45 26.59 19.44 -18.31
C ASN A 45 25.53 18.54 -18.93
N TRP A 46 24.39 19.13 -19.28
CA TRP A 46 23.21 18.45 -19.81
C TRP A 46 23.43 17.70 -21.13
N LEU A 47 24.48 18.03 -21.89
CA LEU A 47 24.69 17.48 -23.23
C LEU A 47 24.99 15.97 -23.23
N HIS A 48 25.55 15.44 -22.14
CA HIS A 48 25.99 14.04 -22.02
C HIS A 48 25.09 13.18 -21.12
N LEU A 49 24.03 13.77 -20.57
CA LEU A 49 23.11 13.03 -19.73
C LEU A 49 22.21 12.16 -20.59
N LYS A 50 22.16 10.87 -20.22
CA LYS A 50 21.28 9.86 -20.79
C LYS A 50 19.97 9.75 -20.05
N LYS A 51 19.99 9.96 -18.73
CA LYS A 51 18.81 9.87 -17.87
C LYS A 51 18.69 11.11 -17.02
N VAL A 52 17.53 11.72 -17.04
CA VAL A 52 17.24 12.90 -16.22
C VAL A 52 15.94 12.66 -15.49
N ALA A 53 15.87 12.96 -14.21
CA ALA A 53 14.66 12.81 -13.43
C ALA A 53 14.41 14.01 -12.52
N ASN A 54 13.14 14.18 -12.17
CA ASN A 54 12.69 15.15 -11.19
C ASN A 54 13.05 16.59 -11.57
N THR A 55 12.91 16.93 -12.86
CA THR A 55 13.29 18.22 -13.44
C THR A 55 12.17 18.80 -14.31
N GLY A 56 12.38 19.98 -14.89
CA GLY A 56 11.53 20.53 -15.95
C GLY A 56 12.22 20.44 -17.31
N ILE A 57 11.50 20.70 -18.40
CA ILE A 57 12.12 20.78 -19.73
C ILE A 57 13.01 22.03 -19.78
N LEU A 58 14.31 21.82 -19.87
CA LEU A 58 15.29 22.91 -19.91
C LEU A 58 15.38 23.48 -21.33
N GLY A 59 15.65 24.78 -21.43
CA GLY A 59 15.84 25.49 -22.71
C GLY A 59 17.11 25.07 -23.50
N CYS A 60 17.66 23.88 -23.26
CA CYS A 60 18.76 23.31 -24.00
C CYS A 60 18.25 22.77 -25.35
N LEU A 61 18.64 23.40 -26.46
CA LEU A 61 18.18 23.01 -27.80
C LEU A 61 18.69 21.62 -28.27
N HIS A 62 19.68 21.03 -27.59
CA HIS A 62 20.34 19.80 -28.00
C HIS A 62 20.59 18.87 -26.83
N TRP A 63 19.94 17.70 -26.84
CA TRP A 63 20.09 16.62 -25.87
C TRP A 63 20.41 15.33 -26.63
N LEU A 64 21.61 15.27 -27.20
CA LEU A 64 22.01 14.26 -28.19
C LEU A 64 22.09 12.84 -27.62
N ASP A 65 22.38 12.73 -26.32
CA ASP A 65 22.55 11.47 -25.62
C ASP A 65 21.35 11.11 -24.72
N LEU A 66 20.33 11.98 -24.61
CA LEU A 66 19.20 11.73 -23.72
C LEU A 66 18.35 10.57 -24.22
N GLU A 67 18.21 9.56 -23.36
CA GLU A 67 17.44 8.35 -23.58
C GLU A 67 16.12 8.37 -22.78
N SER A 68 16.13 8.91 -21.55
CA SER A 68 14.97 8.92 -20.66
C SER A 68 14.87 10.21 -19.84
N ILE A 69 13.65 10.74 -19.70
CA ILE A 69 13.37 11.90 -18.86
C ILE A 69 12.10 11.72 -18.01
N ASP A 70 12.22 12.06 -16.73
CA ASP A 70 11.12 12.18 -15.75
C ASP A 70 10.99 13.66 -15.35
N ILE A 71 9.83 14.22 -15.67
CA ILE A 71 9.47 15.63 -15.51
C ILE A 71 8.46 15.76 -14.37
N SER A 72 8.85 16.42 -13.29
CA SER A 72 8.03 16.59 -12.08
C SER A 72 7.86 18.04 -11.63
N MET A 73 8.42 18.98 -12.41
CA MET A 73 8.37 20.40 -12.12
C MET A 73 8.32 21.22 -13.41
N GLU A 74 7.79 22.44 -13.30
CA GLU A 74 7.72 23.37 -14.42
C GLU A 74 9.12 23.72 -14.93
N GLY A 75 9.27 23.69 -16.26
CA GLY A 75 10.52 23.97 -16.96
C GLY A 75 10.64 25.39 -17.48
N HIS A 76 11.61 25.58 -18.38
CA HIS A 76 11.69 26.77 -19.23
C HIS A 76 10.89 26.61 -20.53
N LEU A 77 10.63 25.36 -20.89
CA LEU A 77 9.89 24.94 -22.06
C LEU A 77 8.77 24.00 -21.63
N ASP A 78 7.82 23.90 -22.54
CA ASP A 78 6.54 23.23 -22.37
C ASP A 78 6.46 22.00 -23.29
N ASP A 79 7.41 21.84 -24.23
CA ASP A 79 7.48 20.72 -25.17
C ASP A 79 8.91 20.38 -25.61
N PHE A 80 9.02 19.29 -26.37
CA PHE A 80 10.25 18.80 -26.99
C PHE A 80 10.36 19.16 -28.49
N HIS A 81 9.45 19.96 -29.05
CA HIS A 81 9.42 20.24 -30.50
C HIS A 81 10.71 20.92 -30.99
N TYR A 82 11.29 21.76 -30.15
CA TYR A 82 12.49 22.52 -30.46
C TYR A 82 13.77 21.90 -29.87
N ILE A 83 13.66 20.72 -29.24
CA ILE A 83 14.77 20.03 -28.60
C ILE A 83 15.21 18.85 -29.47
N ASN A 84 16.45 18.89 -29.93
CA ASN A 84 17.01 17.77 -30.66
C ASN A 84 17.45 16.65 -29.70
N CYS A 85 16.60 15.64 -29.51
CA CYS A 85 16.86 14.45 -28.69
C CYS A 85 16.62 13.14 -29.48
N PRO A 86 17.54 12.77 -30.39
CA PRO A 86 17.37 11.66 -31.33
C PRO A 86 17.45 10.26 -30.68
N LYS A 87 17.70 10.16 -29.37
CA LYS A 87 17.76 8.89 -28.63
C LYS A 87 16.66 8.78 -27.57
N LEU A 88 15.75 9.76 -27.49
CA LEU A 88 14.70 9.80 -26.47
C LEU A 88 13.72 8.63 -26.68
N THR A 89 13.67 7.72 -25.73
CA THR A 89 12.84 6.50 -25.78
C THR A 89 11.82 6.42 -24.64
N SER A 90 12.06 7.13 -23.54
CA SER A 90 11.19 7.10 -22.35
C SER A 90 10.91 8.51 -21.84
N VAL A 91 9.63 8.85 -21.67
CA VAL A 91 9.18 10.15 -21.13
C VAL A 91 8.13 9.91 -20.06
N PHE A 92 8.36 10.48 -18.88
CA PHE A 92 7.41 10.53 -17.78
C PHE A 92 7.12 11.99 -17.42
N VAL A 93 5.84 12.33 -17.31
CA VAL A 93 5.35 13.61 -16.81
C VAL A 93 4.51 13.33 -15.57
N ASP A 94 4.87 13.96 -14.46
CA ASP A 94 4.16 13.81 -13.19
C ASP A 94 2.69 14.20 -13.36
N LYS A 95 1.80 13.42 -12.75
CA LYS A 95 0.34 13.63 -12.82
C LYS A 95 -0.14 14.96 -12.25
N ASN A 96 0.71 15.69 -11.51
CA ASN A 96 0.36 17.02 -10.98
C ASN A 96 0.99 18.15 -11.81
N LEU A 97 1.59 17.83 -12.96
CA LEU A 97 2.28 18.78 -13.82
C LEU A 97 1.62 18.87 -15.19
N GLU A 98 1.48 20.11 -15.66
CA GLU A 98 1.02 20.44 -17.01
C GLU A 98 2.13 21.22 -17.71
N LEU A 99 2.66 20.66 -18.79
CA LEU A 99 3.62 21.34 -19.66
C LEU A 99 2.93 22.22 -20.71
N HIS A 100 1.76 21.83 -21.24
CA HIS A 100 1.01 22.60 -22.25
C HIS A 100 -0.42 22.86 -21.72
N PRO A 101 -1.20 23.77 -22.33
CA PRO A 101 -2.58 24.00 -21.89
C PRO A 101 -3.38 22.70 -21.75
N GLU A 102 -4.23 22.66 -20.72
CA GLU A 102 -5.16 21.56 -20.45
C GLU A 102 -5.86 21.10 -21.74
N ASP A 103 -6.13 19.79 -21.84
CA ASP A 103 -6.75 19.12 -22.99
C ASP A 103 -5.95 19.10 -24.31
N SER A 104 -4.67 19.48 -24.30
CA SER A 104 -3.82 19.38 -25.49
C SER A 104 -3.44 17.92 -25.79
N PRO A 105 -3.45 17.48 -27.07
CA PRO A 105 -3.07 16.12 -27.40
C PRO A 105 -1.55 15.92 -27.19
N ALA A 106 -1.13 14.78 -26.65
CA ALA A 106 0.29 14.51 -26.35
C ALA A 106 1.21 14.63 -27.57
N SER A 107 0.67 14.47 -28.79
CA SER A 107 1.41 14.70 -30.03
C SER A 107 1.96 16.13 -30.17
N VAL A 108 1.40 17.13 -29.47
CA VAL A 108 1.95 18.50 -29.46
C VAL A 108 3.24 18.61 -28.65
N LEU A 109 3.60 17.60 -27.86
CA LEU A 109 4.84 17.60 -27.10
C LEU A 109 6.03 17.19 -27.97
N PHE A 110 5.81 16.44 -29.04
CA PHE A 110 6.88 15.73 -29.76
C PHE A 110 6.83 15.97 -31.27
N THR A 111 8.01 15.99 -31.89
CA THR A 111 8.14 15.83 -33.33
C THR A 111 7.79 14.39 -33.75
N ARG A 112 7.41 14.19 -35.01
CA ARG A 112 7.10 12.86 -35.55
C ARG A 112 8.23 11.82 -35.38
N PRO A 113 9.50 12.14 -35.64
CA PRO A 113 10.59 11.19 -35.38
C PRO A 113 10.72 10.80 -33.91
N GLN A 114 10.48 11.73 -32.97
CA GLN A 114 10.48 11.44 -31.53
C GLN A 114 9.32 10.51 -31.17
N MET A 115 8.09 10.77 -31.65
CA MET A 115 6.95 9.88 -31.37
C MET A 115 7.21 8.44 -31.84
N ALA A 116 7.79 8.27 -33.03
CA ALA A 116 8.02 6.95 -33.62
C ALA A 116 9.03 6.08 -32.85
N GLN A 117 9.94 6.68 -32.08
CA GLN A 117 10.98 5.97 -31.32
C GLN A 117 10.67 5.78 -29.83
N LEU A 118 9.64 6.45 -29.31
CA LEU A 118 9.25 6.29 -27.90
C LEU A 118 8.78 4.86 -27.66
N THR A 119 9.34 4.23 -26.63
CA THR A 119 8.96 2.90 -26.15
C THR A 119 8.13 2.98 -24.88
N GLU A 120 8.30 4.03 -24.09
CA GLU A 120 7.58 4.29 -22.84
C GLU A 120 7.10 5.75 -22.82
N LEU A 121 5.81 5.95 -22.55
CA LEU A 121 5.23 7.29 -22.45
C LEU A 121 4.21 7.35 -21.31
N ARG A 122 4.51 8.12 -20.27
CA ARG A 122 3.61 8.30 -19.11
C ARG A 122 3.26 9.77 -18.98
N VAL A 123 2.06 10.13 -19.42
CA VAL A 123 1.54 11.50 -19.57
C VAL A 123 0.07 11.56 -19.14
N TYR A 124 -0.19 11.29 -17.85
CA TYR A 124 -1.55 11.09 -17.32
C TYR A 124 -2.55 12.19 -17.68
N ASN A 125 -2.13 13.45 -17.69
CA ASN A 125 -3.00 14.60 -17.96
C ASN A 125 -3.10 14.98 -19.45
N TYR A 126 -2.55 14.16 -20.35
CA TYR A 126 -2.52 14.46 -21.78
C TYR A 126 -3.41 13.52 -22.54
N ARG A 127 -4.24 14.11 -23.40
CA ARG A 127 -5.10 13.38 -24.31
C ARG A 127 -4.25 12.67 -25.38
N ILE A 128 -4.48 11.39 -25.62
CA ILE A 128 -3.95 10.71 -26.82
C ILE A 128 -5.12 10.26 -27.69
N ASP A 129 -5.35 10.98 -28.78
CA ASP A 129 -6.42 10.68 -29.73
C ASP A 129 -6.05 9.51 -30.66
N ASP A 130 -4.76 9.36 -30.98
CA ASP A 130 -4.26 8.31 -31.88
C ASP A 130 -2.94 7.73 -31.36
N LEU A 131 -3.03 6.56 -30.73
CA LEU A 131 -1.86 5.83 -30.25
C LEU A 131 -1.00 5.30 -31.42
N THR A 132 -1.56 5.10 -32.62
CA THR A 132 -0.82 4.49 -33.75
C THR A 132 0.34 5.35 -34.26
N SER A 133 0.34 6.65 -33.91
CA SER A 133 1.45 7.56 -34.18
C SER A 133 2.73 7.24 -33.39
N PHE A 134 2.65 6.41 -32.35
CA PHE A 134 3.76 5.96 -31.51
C PHE A 134 4.17 4.52 -31.86
N GLU A 135 4.78 4.33 -33.03
CA GLU A 135 5.02 3.01 -33.64
C GLU A 135 5.81 2.03 -32.75
N SER A 136 6.74 2.53 -31.92
CA SER A 136 7.60 1.71 -31.05
C SER A 136 7.08 1.55 -29.62
N LEU A 137 5.90 2.09 -29.31
CA LEU A 137 5.40 2.16 -27.94
C LEU A 137 5.09 0.77 -27.39
N ARG A 138 5.57 0.50 -26.17
CA ARG A 138 5.37 -0.75 -25.43
C ARG A 138 4.57 -0.53 -24.15
N GLU A 139 4.76 0.62 -23.51
CA GLU A 139 4.06 1.03 -22.29
C GLU A 139 3.52 2.45 -22.46
N VAL A 140 2.26 2.66 -22.12
CA VAL A 140 1.66 4.00 -22.12
C VAL A 140 0.74 4.22 -20.92
N SER A 141 0.89 5.39 -20.28
CA SER A 141 -0.08 5.94 -19.33
C SER A 141 -0.60 7.28 -19.85
N CYS A 142 -1.90 7.45 -20.09
CA CYS A 142 -2.43 8.70 -20.66
C CYS A 142 -3.94 8.92 -20.41
N TYR A 143 -4.43 10.11 -20.74
CA TYR A 143 -5.87 10.35 -20.87
C TYR A 143 -6.36 9.92 -22.25
N PHE A 144 -7.31 8.99 -22.32
CA PHE A 144 -7.79 8.39 -23.57
C PHE A 144 -9.25 8.74 -23.83
N ASN A 145 -9.53 9.65 -24.75
CA ASN A 145 -10.88 10.21 -24.96
C ASN A 145 -11.71 9.44 -26.01
N HIS A 146 -11.42 8.14 -26.19
CA HIS A 146 -12.09 7.29 -27.14
C HIS A 146 -12.52 5.98 -26.49
N SER A 147 -13.59 5.38 -26.99
CA SER A 147 -13.99 4.05 -26.54
C SER A 147 -12.93 3.01 -26.90
N LEU A 148 -12.51 2.21 -25.92
CA LEU A 148 -11.65 1.05 -26.14
C LEU A 148 -12.51 -0.19 -26.46
N CYS A 149 -12.19 -0.89 -27.53
CA CYS A 149 -12.76 -2.18 -27.89
C CYS A 149 -11.64 -3.12 -28.39
N GLU A 150 -11.96 -4.40 -28.61
CA GLU A 150 -10.98 -5.40 -29.07
C GLU A 150 -10.30 -5.02 -30.41
N ASP A 151 -10.99 -4.27 -31.26
CA ASP A 151 -10.54 -3.82 -32.58
C ASP A 151 -9.90 -2.40 -32.55
N THR A 152 -9.75 -1.78 -31.37
CA THR A 152 -9.13 -0.45 -31.27
C THR A 152 -7.71 -0.51 -31.85
N PRO A 153 -7.36 0.37 -32.80
CA PRO A 153 -6.04 0.36 -33.39
C PRO A 153 -4.99 0.83 -32.37
N LEU A 154 -4.09 -0.08 -32.00
CA LEU A 154 -2.98 0.18 -31.08
C LEU A 154 -1.62 0.01 -31.80
N PRO A 155 -0.53 0.58 -31.28
CA PRO A 155 0.81 0.25 -31.72
C PRO A 155 1.05 -1.26 -31.67
N PRO A 156 1.74 -1.84 -32.67
CA PRO A 156 1.89 -3.29 -32.78
C PRO A 156 2.71 -3.93 -31.64
N HIS A 157 3.39 -3.12 -30.84
CA HIS A 157 4.26 -3.55 -29.75
C HIS A 157 3.73 -3.14 -28.37
N LEU A 158 2.55 -2.51 -28.29
CA LEU A 158 1.96 -2.05 -27.05
C LEU A 158 1.46 -3.25 -26.23
N VAL A 159 2.05 -3.44 -25.06
CA VAL A 159 1.74 -4.55 -24.13
C VAL A 159 1.20 -4.06 -22.79
N GLU A 160 1.45 -2.81 -22.40
CA GLU A 160 0.93 -2.17 -21.19
C GLU A 160 0.18 -0.89 -21.54
N LEU A 161 -1.08 -0.81 -21.15
CA LEU A 161 -1.96 0.34 -21.36
C LEU A 161 -2.65 0.73 -20.05
N ASP A 162 -2.33 1.91 -19.57
CA ASP A 162 -2.91 2.55 -18.38
C ASP A 162 -3.63 3.82 -18.85
N ILE A 163 -4.95 3.87 -18.72
CA ILE A 163 -5.74 4.98 -19.25
C ILE A 163 -6.66 5.61 -18.22
N ASP A 164 -6.67 6.93 -18.18
CA ASP A 164 -7.77 7.68 -17.64
C ASP A 164 -8.77 7.97 -18.76
N THR A 165 -10.02 7.51 -18.64
CA THR A 165 -11.00 7.65 -19.73
C THR A 165 -12.42 7.85 -19.25
N PRO A 166 -13.13 8.89 -19.73
CA PRO A 166 -14.57 9.01 -19.50
C PRO A 166 -15.38 8.11 -20.46
N CYS A 167 -14.72 7.41 -21.39
CA CYS A 167 -15.37 6.63 -22.43
C CYS A 167 -15.56 5.17 -22.00
N SER A 168 -16.63 4.53 -22.48
CA SER A 168 -16.88 3.11 -22.20
C SER A 168 -15.79 2.20 -22.78
N ILE A 169 -15.37 1.18 -22.02
CA ILE A 169 -14.55 0.07 -22.49
C ILE A 169 -15.48 -1.10 -22.84
N ARG A 170 -15.51 -1.49 -24.12
CA ARG A 170 -16.33 -2.60 -24.65
C ARG A 170 -15.52 -3.88 -24.91
N GLY A 171 -14.23 -3.86 -24.64
CA GLY A 171 -13.31 -4.96 -24.86
C GLY A 171 -11.86 -4.50 -24.79
N ILE A 172 -10.96 -5.43 -24.47
CA ILE A 172 -9.53 -5.16 -24.33
C ILE A 172 -8.82 -5.82 -25.52
N PRO A 173 -8.05 -5.07 -26.33
CA PRO A 173 -7.25 -5.65 -27.41
C PRO A 173 -6.35 -6.79 -26.91
N PRO A 174 -6.32 -7.95 -27.60
CA PRO A 174 -5.67 -9.18 -27.10
C PRO A 174 -4.14 -9.10 -27.02
N GLN A 175 -3.54 -8.04 -27.57
CA GLN A 175 -2.10 -7.77 -27.49
C GLN A 175 -1.65 -7.17 -26.15
N LEU A 176 -2.59 -6.67 -25.34
CA LEU A 176 -2.30 -6.08 -24.04
C LEU A 176 -2.11 -7.20 -23.00
N GLU A 177 -0.92 -7.21 -22.38
CA GLU A 177 -0.59 -8.09 -21.26
C GLU A 177 -0.99 -7.46 -19.92
N MET A 178 -0.95 -6.12 -19.85
CA MET A 178 -1.33 -5.32 -18.69
C MET A 178 -2.28 -4.20 -19.11
N PHE A 179 -3.39 -4.06 -18.37
CA PHE A 179 -4.41 -3.05 -18.61
C PHE A 179 -4.88 -2.46 -17.29
N ASP A 180 -4.81 -1.14 -17.15
CA ASP A 180 -5.35 -0.38 -16.03
C ASP A 180 -6.24 0.76 -16.57
N ALA A 181 -7.33 1.05 -15.87
CA ALA A 181 -8.22 2.12 -16.27
C ALA A 181 -8.96 2.76 -15.08
N CYS A 182 -8.95 4.09 -15.04
CA CYS A 182 -9.74 4.88 -14.10
C CYS A 182 -11.07 5.33 -14.76
N GLU A 183 -12.14 5.39 -13.96
CA GLU A 183 -13.47 5.94 -14.35
C GLU A 183 -14.28 5.22 -15.45
N VAL A 184 -14.45 3.89 -15.41
CA VAL A 184 -15.13 3.17 -16.50
C VAL A 184 -16.36 2.35 -16.11
N SER A 185 -17.43 2.50 -16.90
CA SER A 185 -18.43 1.44 -17.12
C SER A 185 -17.81 0.31 -17.96
N LEU A 186 -17.19 -0.68 -17.31
CA LEU A 186 -16.64 -1.88 -17.95
C LEU A 186 -17.77 -2.91 -18.26
N ASP A 187 -17.83 -3.38 -19.51
CA ASP A 187 -18.57 -4.59 -19.90
C ASP A 187 -17.54 -5.66 -20.30
N ALA A 188 -17.04 -6.40 -19.31
CA ALA A 188 -15.91 -7.31 -19.48
C ALA A 188 -16.14 -8.63 -18.71
N PRO A 189 -16.92 -9.58 -19.26
CA PRO A 189 -17.30 -10.81 -18.55
C PRO A 189 -16.14 -11.76 -18.25
N ASN A 190 -14.98 -11.55 -18.89
CA ASN A 190 -13.76 -12.35 -18.75
C ASN A 190 -12.74 -11.78 -17.76
N VAL A 191 -13.09 -10.75 -16.99
CA VAL A 191 -12.18 -10.13 -16.02
C VAL A 191 -11.85 -11.10 -14.89
N VAL A 192 -10.55 -11.28 -14.65
CA VAL A 192 -10.00 -12.13 -13.58
C VAL A 192 -9.56 -11.29 -12.37
N PHE A 193 -8.97 -10.13 -12.64
CA PHE A 193 -8.49 -9.17 -11.65
C PHE A 193 -9.10 -7.82 -11.96
N CYS A 194 -9.70 -7.18 -10.96
CA CYS A 194 -10.35 -5.89 -11.14
C CYS A 194 -9.95 -4.94 -10.01
N THR A 195 -9.60 -3.71 -10.38
CA THR A 195 -9.39 -2.60 -9.46
C THR A 195 -10.38 -1.51 -9.84
N LEU A 196 -11.27 -1.14 -8.92
CA LEU A 196 -12.29 -0.12 -9.11
C LEU A 196 -12.04 0.98 -8.09
N ILE A 197 -11.46 2.10 -8.52
CA ILE A 197 -11.17 3.26 -7.67
C ILE A 197 -11.90 4.46 -8.27
N ASP A 198 -12.62 5.21 -7.43
CA ASP A 198 -13.35 6.43 -7.79
C ASP A 198 -14.32 6.27 -8.98
N VAL A 199 -14.91 5.09 -9.14
CA VAL A 199 -15.86 4.81 -10.23
C VAL A 199 -17.25 5.37 -9.88
N GLU A 200 -17.71 6.38 -10.62
CA GLU A 200 -19.02 7.01 -10.40
C GLU A 200 -20.21 6.08 -10.67
N ASN A 201 -20.07 5.19 -11.66
CA ASN A 201 -21.15 4.33 -12.13
C ASN A 201 -21.07 2.92 -11.55
N PRO A 202 -22.22 2.27 -11.24
CA PRO A 202 -22.25 0.87 -10.84
C PRO A 202 -21.61 -0.03 -11.92
N PHE A 203 -20.56 -0.76 -11.56
CA PHE A 203 -19.94 -1.79 -12.37
C PHE A 203 -20.70 -3.11 -12.15
N PRO A 204 -21.15 -3.81 -13.21
CA PRO A 204 -21.92 -5.05 -13.09
C PRO A 204 -21.02 -6.22 -12.68
N ILE A 205 -20.58 -6.23 -11.42
CA ILE A 205 -19.73 -7.28 -10.84
C ILE A 205 -20.39 -8.66 -11.00
N GLU A 206 -21.71 -8.72 -11.04
CA GLU A 206 -22.50 -9.93 -11.29
C GLU A 206 -22.23 -10.62 -12.63
N ASP A 207 -21.79 -9.87 -13.63
CA ASP A 207 -21.52 -10.40 -14.96
C ASP A 207 -20.07 -10.93 -15.08
N CYS A 208 -19.21 -10.65 -14.11
CA CYS A 208 -17.80 -11.04 -14.08
C CYS A 208 -17.61 -12.47 -13.54
N GLN A 209 -17.90 -13.47 -14.36
CA GLN A 209 -17.96 -14.87 -13.93
C GLN A 209 -16.62 -15.46 -13.49
N PHE A 210 -15.50 -14.88 -13.95
CA PHE A 210 -14.14 -15.35 -13.69
C PHE A 210 -13.38 -14.47 -12.69
N LEU A 211 -14.06 -13.57 -11.98
CA LEU A 211 -13.41 -12.66 -11.04
C LEU A 211 -12.79 -13.45 -9.87
N HIS A 212 -11.47 -13.39 -9.76
CA HIS A 212 -10.69 -14.01 -8.67
C HIS A 212 -10.24 -12.98 -7.63
N SER A 213 -10.05 -11.74 -8.05
CA SER A 213 -9.54 -10.67 -7.19
C SER A 213 -10.23 -9.35 -7.47
N LEU A 214 -10.69 -8.67 -6.42
CA LEU A 214 -11.27 -7.33 -6.51
C LEU A 214 -10.65 -6.40 -5.47
N THR A 215 -10.11 -5.27 -5.92
CA THR A 215 -9.81 -4.11 -5.07
C THR A 215 -10.84 -3.02 -5.37
N PHE A 216 -11.56 -2.58 -4.36
CA PHE A 216 -12.64 -1.60 -4.49
C PHE A 216 -12.36 -0.38 -3.61
N GLY A 217 -12.45 0.82 -4.16
CA GLY A 217 -12.23 2.07 -3.47
C GLY A 217 -13.03 3.21 -4.09
N CYS A 218 -14.35 3.12 -4.00
CA CYS A 218 -15.26 4.16 -4.48
C CYS A 218 -16.03 4.79 -3.30
N GLU A 219 -16.12 6.12 -3.27
CA GLU A 219 -16.86 6.86 -2.23
C GLU A 219 -18.37 6.99 -2.52
N THR A 220 -18.76 6.83 -3.79
CA THR A 220 -20.14 7.09 -4.26
C THR A 220 -21.09 5.91 -4.09
N TRP A 221 -20.56 4.71 -3.90
CA TRP A 221 -21.38 3.50 -3.79
C TRP A 221 -21.88 3.33 -2.36
N GLU A 222 -23.16 3.01 -2.18
CA GLU A 222 -23.71 2.74 -0.85
C GLU A 222 -23.66 1.25 -0.49
N GLU A 223 -23.62 0.36 -1.49
CA GLU A 223 -23.72 -1.09 -1.28
C GLU A 223 -22.76 -1.85 -2.21
N LEU A 224 -22.10 -2.87 -1.66
CA LEU A 224 -21.26 -3.80 -2.40
C LEU A 224 -21.60 -5.23 -1.97
N VAL A 225 -22.11 -6.01 -2.92
CA VAL A 225 -22.47 -7.42 -2.73
C VAL A 225 -21.78 -8.25 -3.79
N LEU A 226 -20.86 -9.14 -3.39
CA LEU A 226 -20.24 -10.08 -4.30
C LEU A 226 -21.16 -11.30 -4.49
N PRO A 227 -21.62 -11.60 -5.70
CA PRO A 227 -22.56 -12.68 -5.92
C PRO A 227 -21.92 -14.07 -5.85
N ARG A 228 -20.59 -14.14 -5.79
CA ARG A 228 -19.82 -15.38 -5.80
C ARG A 228 -18.58 -15.28 -4.92
N PRO A 229 -18.07 -16.41 -4.41
CA PRO A 229 -16.80 -16.45 -3.71
C PRO A 229 -15.62 -16.08 -4.63
N ILE A 230 -14.68 -15.28 -4.12
CA ILE A 230 -13.43 -14.95 -4.82
C ILE A 230 -12.19 -15.30 -3.98
N ASP A 231 -10.98 -15.22 -4.53
CA ASP A 231 -9.76 -15.52 -3.77
C ASP A 231 -9.33 -14.34 -2.90
N PHE A 232 -9.45 -13.12 -3.42
CA PHE A 232 -8.97 -11.91 -2.74
C PHE A 232 -9.96 -10.75 -2.91
N PHE A 233 -10.30 -10.11 -1.80
CA PHE A 233 -11.08 -8.89 -1.78
C PHE A 233 -10.37 -7.83 -0.94
N GLU A 234 -10.20 -6.63 -1.48
CA GLU A 234 -9.74 -5.46 -0.73
C GLU A 234 -10.75 -4.33 -0.88
N LEU A 235 -11.15 -3.74 0.24
CA LEU A 235 -11.91 -2.52 0.31
C LEU A 235 -10.97 -1.41 0.80
N LYS A 236 -10.77 -0.36 -0.01
CA LYS A 236 -9.74 0.66 0.20
C LYS A 236 -10.30 2.06 0.07
N GLY A 237 -10.32 2.84 1.15
CA GLY A 237 -10.77 4.24 1.08
C GLY A 237 -12.26 4.40 0.78
N ALA A 238 -13.08 3.35 0.96
CA ALA A 238 -14.49 3.37 0.62
C ALA A 238 -15.38 3.70 1.82
N ASN A 239 -16.56 4.30 1.55
CA ASN A 239 -17.58 4.58 2.53
C ASN A 239 -18.90 3.88 2.14
N LEU A 240 -19.12 2.67 2.67
CA LEU A 240 -20.25 1.83 2.30
C LEU A 240 -21.27 1.74 3.43
N ARG A 241 -22.53 1.44 3.11
CA ARG A 241 -23.52 0.96 4.09
C ARG A 241 -23.54 -0.55 4.14
N VAL A 242 -23.50 -1.22 3.00
CA VAL A 242 -23.60 -2.69 2.94
C VAL A 242 -22.36 -3.27 2.27
N VAL A 243 -21.75 -4.25 2.94
CA VAL A 243 -20.69 -5.11 2.40
C VAL A 243 -21.11 -6.55 2.65
N ASP A 244 -21.31 -7.33 1.59
CA ASP A 244 -21.59 -8.77 1.67
C ASP A 244 -20.63 -9.51 0.72
N VAL A 245 -19.60 -10.13 1.29
CA VAL A 245 -18.50 -10.72 0.52
C VAL A 245 -18.16 -12.11 1.06
N GLU A 246 -17.97 -13.05 0.12
CA GLU A 246 -17.32 -14.33 0.38
C GLU A 246 -15.98 -14.31 -0.36
N ALA A 247 -14.86 -14.41 0.36
CA ALA A 247 -13.54 -14.44 -0.26
C ALA A 247 -12.54 -15.21 0.60
N ARG A 248 -11.54 -15.85 0.00
CA ARG A 248 -10.51 -16.53 0.80
C ARG A 248 -9.74 -15.55 1.70
N ARG A 249 -9.45 -14.33 1.19
CA ARG A 249 -8.80 -13.25 1.94
C ARG A 249 -9.57 -11.95 1.76
N VAL A 250 -9.78 -11.23 2.87
CA VAL A 250 -10.46 -9.93 2.88
C VAL A 250 -9.61 -8.88 3.58
N LEU A 251 -9.42 -7.72 2.96
CA LEU A 251 -8.69 -6.58 3.52
C LEU A 251 -9.61 -5.35 3.57
N PHE A 252 -9.63 -4.67 4.70
CA PHE A 252 -10.22 -3.35 4.86
C PHE A 252 -9.10 -2.36 5.16
N THR A 253 -8.89 -1.42 4.24
CA THR A 253 -7.87 -0.37 4.29
C THR A 253 -8.54 0.99 4.27
N ASN A 254 -8.39 1.82 5.31
CA ASN A 254 -9.01 3.15 5.39
C ASN A 254 -10.50 3.16 5.00
N THR A 255 -11.26 2.17 5.46
CA THR A 255 -12.65 1.96 5.01
C THR A 255 -13.63 2.30 6.11
N THR A 256 -14.69 3.03 5.78
CA THR A 256 -15.82 3.25 6.70
C THR A 256 -17.02 2.42 6.25
N VAL A 257 -17.59 1.61 7.14
CA VAL A 257 -18.88 0.95 6.92
C VAL A 257 -19.84 1.34 8.03
N GLU A 258 -20.53 2.46 7.85
CA GLU A 258 -21.40 3.05 8.84
C GLU A 258 -22.65 3.69 8.22
N ASP A 259 -23.75 3.63 8.97
CA ASP A 259 -24.98 4.34 8.64
C ASP A 259 -25.45 5.06 9.90
N TRP A 260 -24.92 6.27 10.09
CA TRP A 260 -25.20 7.13 11.24
C TRP A 260 -26.67 7.55 11.34
N VAL A 261 -27.41 7.50 10.24
CA VAL A 261 -28.78 8.04 10.18
C VAL A 261 -29.82 6.96 10.45
N TYR A 262 -29.60 5.71 9.99
CA TYR A 262 -30.63 4.67 10.08
C TYR A 262 -30.20 3.35 10.72
N SER A 263 -28.94 3.21 11.15
CA SER A 263 -28.41 1.96 11.75
C SER A 263 -28.58 0.73 10.83
N ARG A 264 -28.58 0.93 9.51
CA ARG A 264 -28.75 -0.15 8.52
C ARG A 264 -27.45 -0.63 7.92
N ALA A 265 -26.31 -0.13 8.40
CA ALA A 265 -25.02 -0.64 7.94
C ALA A 265 -24.98 -2.16 8.15
N ARG A 266 -24.40 -2.93 7.24
CA ARG A 266 -24.26 -4.38 7.39
C ARG A 266 -22.94 -4.83 6.79
N VAL A 267 -22.11 -5.48 7.58
CA VAL A 267 -20.89 -6.13 7.10
C VAL A 267 -21.09 -7.63 7.27
N ARG A 268 -21.16 -8.37 6.18
CA ARG A 268 -21.10 -9.83 6.17
C ARG A 268 -19.85 -10.24 5.41
N VAL A 269 -18.93 -10.86 6.12
CA VAL A 269 -17.69 -11.38 5.53
C VAL A 269 -17.59 -12.85 5.86
N LYS A 270 -17.43 -13.68 4.83
CA LYS A 270 -17.06 -15.07 4.98
C LYS A 270 -15.68 -15.28 4.36
N ALA A 271 -14.68 -15.47 5.20
CA ALA A 271 -13.30 -15.57 4.76
C ALA A 271 -12.46 -16.53 5.59
N TYR A 272 -11.35 -17.01 5.02
CA TYR A 272 -10.36 -17.71 5.84
C TYR A 272 -9.53 -16.72 6.66
N TRP A 273 -9.14 -15.61 6.04
CA TRP A 273 -8.33 -14.57 6.66
C TRP A 273 -8.92 -13.18 6.38
N THR A 274 -9.02 -12.37 7.43
CA THR A 274 -9.56 -11.01 7.39
C THR A 274 -8.58 -10.05 8.06
N HIS A 275 -8.22 -8.97 7.36
CA HIS A 275 -7.44 -7.88 7.93
C HIS A 275 -8.25 -6.59 7.93
N ILE A 276 -8.30 -5.93 9.08
CA ILE A 276 -8.97 -4.65 9.27
C ILE A 276 -7.92 -3.66 9.80
N ASP A 277 -7.56 -2.70 8.96
CA ASP A 277 -6.54 -1.73 9.31
C ASP A 277 -7.02 -0.77 10.41
N HIS A 278 -6.10 0.06 10.91
CA HIS A 278 -6.37 0.97 12.01
C HIS A 278 -7.15 2.22 11.63
N GLN A 279 -7.36 2.48 10.34
CA GLN A 279 -8.11 3.62 9.83
C GLN A 279 -9.55 3.22 9.50
N SER A 280 -9.81 1.93 9.39
CA SER A 280 -11.12 1.41 9.08
C SER A 280 -12.07 1.46 10.29
N VAL A 281 -13.31 1.86 10.02
CA VAL A 281 -14.37 2.00 11.01
C VAL A 281 -15.56 1.15 10.56
N LEU A 282 -15.88 0.10 11.30
CA LEU A 282 -17.00 -0.80 11.00
C LEU A 282 -18.03 -0.71 12.14
N ASN A 283 -19.31 -0.53 11.83
CA ASN A 283 -20.36 -0.55 12.85
C ASN A 283 -20.59 -1.98 13.39
N PHE A 284 -20.06 -2.26 14.58
CA PHE A 284 -20.04 -3.62 15.13
C PHE A 284 -21.40 -4.19 15.53
N ASP A 285 -22.42 -3.37 15.75
CA ASP A 285 -23.78 -3.87 16.02
C ASP A 285 -24.34 -4.67 14.83
N THR A 286 -23.72 -4.53 13.65
CA THR A 286 -24.18 -5.12 12.40
C THR A 286 -23.10 -5.87 11.63
N VAL A 287 -21.94 -6.09 12.26
CA VAL A 287 -20.83 -6.84 11.68
C VAL A 287 -20.98 -8.33 12.00
N SER A 288 -21.00 -9.15 10.95
CA SER A 288 -20.97 -10.60 10.98
C SER A 288 -19.72 -11.08 10.25
N LEU A 289 -18.67 -11.44 10.98
CA LEU A 289 -17.45 -12.05 10.42
C LEU A 289 -17.46 -13.55 10.69
N ASP A 290 -17.56 -14.34 9.63
CA ASP A 290 -17.24 -15.78 9.63
C ASP A 290 -15.80 -15.92 9.14
N THR A 291 -14.85 -15.83 10.08
CA THR A 291 -13.40 -15.85 9.81
C THR A 291 -12.62 -16.68 10.82
N GLN A 292 -11.58 -17.37 10.35
CA GLN A 292 -10.70 -18.17 11.20
C GLN A 292 -9.46 -17.38 11.64
N CYS A 293 -8.93 -16.52 10.76
CA CYS A 293 -7.78 -15.69 11.04
C CYS A 293 -8.17 -14.22 10.96
N LEU A 294 -8.09 -13.50 12.08
CA LEU A 294 -8.39 -12.07 12.14
C LEU A 294 -7.14 -11.27 12.50
N GLU A 295 -6.81 -10.27 11.67
CA GLU A 295 -5.83 -9.25 11.99
C GLU A 295 -6.55 -7.92 12.11
N THR A 296 -6.37 -7.23 13.24
CA THR A 296 -7.16 -6.05 13.52
C THR A 296 -6.46 -5.08 14.46
N SER A 297 -6.73 -3.79 14.33
CA SER A 297 -6.28 -2.79 15.31
C SER A 297 -7.36 -2.40 16.33
N PHE A 298 -8.56 -2.98 16.26
CA PHE A 298 -9.70 -2.60 17.12
C PHE A 298 -9.92 -3.56 18.30
N CYS A 299 -10.69 -3.10 19.28
CA CYS A 299 -11.23 -3.89 20.40
C CYS A 299 -12.71 -4.20 20.11
N GLY A 300 -13.22 -5.38 20.46
CA GLY A 300 -14.57 -5.83 20.07
C GLY A 300 -14.62 -7.21 19.38
N VAL A 301 -13.55 -8.00 19.51
CA VAL A 301 -13.45 -9.31 18.85
C VAL A 301 -14.26 -10.41 19.57
N GLU A 302 -14.73 -10.14 20.80
CA GLU A 302 -15.49 -11.06 21.65
C GLU A 302 -16.78 -11.59 21.01
N GLN A 303 -17.28 -10.91 19.98
CA GLN A 303 -18.49 -11.27 19.21
C GLN A 303 -18.23 -12.29 18.10
N PHE A 304 -16.97 -12.68 17.87
CA PHE A 304 -16.57 -13.62 16.81
C PHE A 304 -16.02 -14.92 17.41
N PRO A 305 -16.90 -15.84 17.87
CA PRO A 305 -16.49 -17.03 18.64
C PRO A 305 -15.67 -18.05 17.84
N ASP A 306 -15.66 -17.93 16.51
CA ASP A 306 -15.05 -18.90 15.59
C ASP A 306 -13.58 -18.62 15.23
N ILE A 307 -13.00 -17.52 15.74
CA ILE A 307 -11.61 -17.14 15.49
C ILE A 307 -10.65 -18.17 16.11
N VAL A 308 -9.69 -18.61 15.30
CA VAL A 308 -8.61 -19.55 15.66
C VAL A 308 -7.27 -18.83 15.81
N PHE A 309 -7.01 -17.84 14.95
CA PHE A 309 -5.83 -16.97 15.00
C PHE A 309 -6.26 -15.51 15.11
N LEU A 310 -5.71 -14.78 16.09
CA LEU A 310 -5.95 -13.35 16.27
C LEU A 310 -4.63 -12.58 16.35
N GLU A 311 -4.44 -11.61 15.47
CA GLU A 311 -3.41 -10.58 15.61
C GLU A 311 -4.05 -9.22 15.93
N VAL A 312 -3.75 -8.67 17.11
CA VAL A 312 -4.14 -7.32 17.49
C VAL A 312 -2.99 -6.36 17.23
N CYS A 313 -3.09 -5.58 16.15
CA CYS A 313 -2.11 -4.61 15.70
C CYS A 313 -2.21 -3.27 16.44
N GLN A 314 -1.11 -2.52 16.42
CA GLN A 314 -1.06 -1.21 17.05
C GLN A 314 -1.84 -0.21 16.19
N GLY A 315 -3.01 0.22 16.66
CA GLY A 315 -3.76 1.30 16.03
C GLY A 315 -3.04 2.65 16.08
N HIS A 316 -3.44 3.58 15.22
CA HIS A 316 -2.85 4.91 15.18
C HIS A 316 -3.22 5.73 16.42
N PRO A 317 -2.25 6.39 17.11
CA PRO A 317 -2.47 7.04 18.41
C PRO A 317 -3.57 8.10 18.45
N ARG A 318 -3.94 8.65 17.28
CA ARG A 318 -4.95 9.72 17.18
C ARG A 318 -6.39 9.22 17.21
N TYR A 319 -6.65 8.00 16.75
CA TYR A 319 -8.02 7.55 16.46
C TYR A 319 -8.60 6.69 17.57
N TYR A 320 -7.78 5.86 18.23
CA TYR A 320 -8.21 5.05 19.35
C TYR A 320 -7.14 5.02 20.43
N LYS A 321 -7.56 5.16 21.69
CA LYS A 321 -6.77 4.61 22.80
C LYS A 321 -6.87 3.10 22.61
N ASN A 322 -5.85 2.47 22.04
CA ASN A 322 -5.75 1.02 21.79
C ASN A 322 -5.64 0.25 23.12
N LEU A 323 -6.61 0.46 24.00
CA LEU A 323 -6.62 -0.06 25.34
C LEU A 323 -7.26 -1.43 25.29
N ILE A 324 -6.43 -2.46 25.27
CA ILE A 324 -6.94 -3.83 25.36
C ILE A 324 -7.38 -4.08 26.81
N TYR A 325 -8.66 -4.40 26.99
CA TYR A 325 -9.25 -4.66 28.29
C TYR A 325 -8.88 -6.06 28.82
N PRO A 326 -8.81 -6.24 30.15
CA PRO A 326 -8.47 -7.51 30.81
C PRO A 326 -9.19 -8.76 30.29
N TYR A 327 -10.45 -8.63 29.87
CA TYR A 327 -11.34 -9.74 29.51
C TYR A 327 -11.67 -9.77 28.01
N ALA A 328 -10.94 -9.02 27.18
CA ALA A 328 -11.27 -8.83 25.76
C ALA A 328 -11.37 -10.14 24.95
N PHE A 329 -10.70 -11.20 25.39
CA PHE A 329 -10.63 -12.47 24.65
C PHE A 329 -11.31 -13.64 25.38
N ALA A 330 -11.85 -13.43 26.58
CA ALA A 330 -12.33 -14.52 27.44
C ALA A 330 -13.45 -15.38 26.82
N SER A 331 -14.23 -14.83 25.88
CA SER A 331 -15.28 -15.57 25.16
C SER A 331 -14.78 -16.43 23.98
N LEU A 332 -13.51 -16.28 23.58
CA LEU A 332 -12.96 -16.87 22.35
C LEU A 332 -12.47 -18.30 22.57
N THR A 333 -13.40 -19.23 22.72
CA THR A 333 -13.13 -20.65 23.06
C THR A 333 -12.38 -21.45 21.98
N LYS A 334 -12.27 -20.95 20.75
CA LYS A 334 -11.53 -21.59 19.64
C LYS A 334 -10.17 -20.95 19.36
N LEU A 335 -9.83 -19.87 20.04
CA LEU A 335 -8.60 -19.11 19.79
C LEU A 335 -7.38 -19.93 20.21
N THR A 336 -6.58 -20.41 19.27
CA THR A 336 -5.35 -21.18 19.54
C THR A 336 -4.10 -20.34 19.47
N GLU A 337 -4.11 -19.27 18.67
CA GLU A 337 -2.96 -18.40 18.47
C GLU A 337 -3.35 -16.94 18.69
N LEU A 338 -2.66 -16.27 19.62
CA LEU A 338 -2.89 -14.88 19.97
C LEU A 338 -1.60 -14.09 19.84
N LYS A 339 -1.59 -13.13 18.93
CA LYS A 339 -0.50 -12.17 18.74
C LYS A 339 -0.98 -10.77 19.08
N ILE A 340 -0.29 -10.10 19.99
CA ILE A 340 -0.63 -8.74 20.43
C ILE A 340 0.55 -7.84 20.12
N VAL A 341 0.38 -6.94 19.17
CA VAL A 341 1.30 -5.85 18.85
C VAL A 341 0.69 -4.57 19.41
N SER A 342 0.84 -4.33 20.71
CA SER A 342 0.24 -3.17 21.37
C SER A 342 1.21 -2.51 22.31
N LYS A 343 1.13 -1.17 22.38
CA LYS A 343 1.85 -0.37 23.38
C LYS A 343 1.25 -0.49 24.76
N GLU A 344 -0.08 -0.56 24.89
CA GLU A 344 -0.75 -0.49 26.18
C GLU A 344 -1.75 -1.64 26.35
N ILE A 345 -1.56 -2.42 27.41
CA ILE A 345 -2.50 -3.43 27.88
C ILE A 345 -2.91 -3.03 29.30
N LYS A 346 -4.22 -2.84 29.52
CA LYS A 346 -4.71 -2.48 30.84
C LYS A 346 -4.78 -3.71 31.71
N CYS A 347 -3.78 -3.91 32.55
CA CYS A 347 -3.75 -5.00 33.51
C CYS A 347 -3.17 -4.54 34.84
N SER A 348 -3.57 -5.23 35.91
CA SER A 348 -3.02 -5.06 37.26
C SER A 348 -3.19 -6.36 38.04
N GLU A 349 -2.57 -6.46 39.21
CA GLU A 349 -2.71 -7.65 40.07
C GLU A 349 -4.17 -7.98 40.42
N GLY A 350 -4.99 -6.95 40.71
CA GLY A 350 -6.41 -7.12 40.98
C GLY A 350 -7.29 -7.22 39.71
N THR A 351 -6.71 -7.08 38.53
CA THR A 351 -7.43 -7.17 37.25
C THR A 351 -6.46 -7.68 36.17
N PRO A 352 -6.08 -8.96 36.22
CA PRO A 352 -5.12 -9.53 35.29
C PRO A 352 -5.73 -9.67 33.90
N PHE A 353 -4.87 -9.68 32.89
CA PHE A 353 -5.21 -9.92 31.49
C PHE A 353 -5.46 -11.41 31.26
N ILE A 354 -6.70 -11.78 30.94
CA ILE A 354 -7.16 -13.16 30.85
C ILE A 354 -6.82 -13.71 29.47
N ILE A 355 -6.08 -14.82 29.45
CA ILE A 355 -5.77 -15.59 28.26
C ILE A 355 -6.65 -16.85 28.25
N PRO A 356 -7.47 -17.07 27.21
CA PRO A 356 -8.37 -18.22 27.13
C PRO A 356 -7.66 -19.56 27.21
N ALA A 357 -8.32 -20.57 27.76
CA ALA A 357 -7.76 -21.93 27.91
C ALA A 357 -7.39 -22.59 26.57
N SER A 358 -7.96 -22.14 25.46
CA SER A 358 -7.68 -22.65 24.12
C SER A 358 -6.35 -22.16 23.54
N VAL A 359 -5.76 -21.09 24.08
CA VAL A 359 -4.56 -20.45 23.53
C VAL A 359 -3.33 -21.32 23.78
N ARG A 360 -2.71 -21.77 22.70
CA ARG A 360 -1.46 -22.55 22.71
C ARG A 360 -0.23 -21.73 22.41
N SER A 361 -0.40 -20.64 21.65
CA SER A 361 0.68 -19.73 21.27
C SER A 361 0.31 -18.30 21.63
N LEU A 362 1.09 -17.67 22.52
CA LEU A 362 0.94 -16.28 22.91
C LEU A 362 2.19 -15.49 22.50
N VAL A 363 2.02 -14.52 21.61
CA VAL A 363 3.09 -13.62 21.15
C VAL A 363 2.72 -12.19 21.51
N MET A 364 3.57 -11.50 22.25
CA MET A 364 3.35 -10.13 22.70
C MET A 364 4.52 -9.26 22.27
N ILE A 365 4.25 -8.25 21.45
CA ILE A 365 5.26 -7.39 20.85
C ILE A 365 4.99 -5.95 21.30
N ASN A 366 6.04 -5.33 21.85
CA ASN A 366 6.08 -3.93 22.24
C ASN A 366 5.08 -3.52 23.36
N CYS A 367 4.72 -4.46 24.25
CA CYS A 367 3.83 -4.16 25.36
C CYS A 367 4.53 -3.35 26.45
N GLU A 368 4.29 -2.04 26.49
CA GLU A 368 4.90 -1.05 27.41
C GLU A 368 4.29 -1.10 28.83
N ALA A 369 3.94 -2.29 29.32
CA ALA A 369 3.50 -2.46 30.69
C ALA A 369 4.71 -2.57 31.64
N ILE A 370 4.78 -1.72 32.68
CA ILE A 370 5.81 -1.84 33.74
C ILE A 370 5.74 -3.23 34.39
N LYS A 371 4.51 -3.72 34.60
CA LYS A 371 4.18 -5.08 35.00
C LYS A 371 3.04 -5.57 34.11
N LEU A 372 3.22 -6.72 33.48
CA LEU A 372 2.18 -7.41 32.73
C LEU A 372 1.63 -8.49 33.65
N TRP A 373 0.40 -8.32 34.14
CA TRP A 373 -0.30 -9.30 34.97
C TRP A 373 -1.19 -10.16 34.08
N LEU A 374 -0.80 -11.41 33.85
CA LEU A 374 -1.58 -12.36 33.06
C LEU A 374 -2.31 -13.35 33.98
N GLN A 375 -3.47 -13.82 33.52
CA GLN A 375 -4.17 -14.96 34.08
C GLN A 375 -4.46 -15.93 32.94
N LEU A 376 -3.76 -17.07 32.92
CA LEU A 376 -4.03 -18.15 31.99
C LEU A 376 -5.19 -18.98 32.56
N GLU A 377 -6.27 -19.18 31.79
CA GLU A 377 -7.36 -20.06 32.23
C GLU A 377 -6.93 -21.52 32.33
N ASP A 378 -6.05 -21.95 31.43
CA ASP A 378 -5.34 -23.23 31.48
C ASP A 378 -3.87 -23.01 31.12
N GLU A 379 -3.03 -22.94 32.15
CA GLU A 379 -1.58 -22.81 31.97
C GLU A 379 -0.98 -24.00 31.20
N THR A 380 -1.56 -25.20 31.32
CA THR A 380 -0.99 -26.42 30.74
C THR A 380 -1.18 -26.52 29.23
N ALA A 381 -2.10 -25.72 28.67
CA ALA A 381 -2.34 -25.63 27.23
C ALA A 381 -1.30 -24.77 26.50
N LEU A 382 -0.57 -23.89 27.20
CA LEU A 382 0.36 -22.96 26.59
C LEU A 382 1.64 -23.68 26.13
N GLU A 383 1.81 -23.83 24.81
CA GLU A 383 2.96 -24.48 24.18
C GLU A 383 4.09 -23.47 23.87
N HIS A 384 3.72 -22.22 23.57
CA HIS A 384 4.64 -21.16 23.17
C HIS A 384 4.31 -19.79 23.81
N LEU A 385 5.32 -19.13 24.37
CA LEU A 385 5.25 -17.77 24.88
C LEU A 385 6.39 -16.89 24.35
N GLU A 386 6.07 -15.85 23.60
CA GLU A 386 7.05 -14.86 23.13
C GLU A 386 6.66 -13.46 23.61
N ILE A 387 7.60 -12.76 24.26
CA ILE A 387 7.47 -11.37 24.67
C ILE A 387 8.67 -10.58 24.14
N CYS A 388 8.42 -9.75 23.14
CA CYS A 388 9.41 -9.00 22.39
C CYS A 388 9.26 -7.48 22.60
N TYR A 389 10.38 -6.77 22.51
CA TYR A 389 10.44 -5.31 22.59
C TYR A 389 11.17 -4.77 21.37
N TRP A 390 10.68 -3.70 20.77
CA TRP A 390 11.49 -2.95 19.82
C TRP A 390 12.61 -2.26 20.60
N ASN A 391 13.84 -2.41 20.12
CA ASN A 391 14.92 -1.53 20.59
C ASN A 391 14.56 -0.13 20.11
N ASP A 392 14.24 0.77 21.03
CA ASP A 392 13.85 2.19 20.83
C ASP A 392 14.89 3.05 20.07
N THR A 393 15.85 2.45 19.36
CA THR A 393 16.87 3.17 18.60
C THR A 393 16.41 3.66 17.22
N VAL A 394 15.21 3.29 16.75
CA VAL A 394 14.77 3.58 15.37
C VAL A 394 14.50 5.08 15.13
N TYR A 395 14.27 5.89 16.17
CA TYR A 395 14.02 7.35 16.02
C TYR A 395 14.96 8.25 16.82
N GLY A 396 16.09 7.75 17.30
CA GLY A 396 17.14 8.57 17.94
C GLY A 396 16.78 9.17 19.32
N GLU A 397 15.52 9.13 19.74
CA GLU A 397 15.11 9.46 21.11
C GLU A 397 15.24 8.23 22.00
N LYS A 398 16.14 8.29 22.98
CA LYS A 398 16.16 7.32 24.07
C LYS A 398 14.86 7.44 24.85
N SER A 399 13.87 6.64 24.49
CA SER A 399 12.67 6.41 25.28
C SER A 399 13.10 6.19 26.74
N LYS A 400 12.59 7.03 27.64
CA LYS A 400 12.80 6.88 29.10
C LYS A 400 11.93 5.75 29.65
N SER A 401 11.49 4.80 28.83
CA SER A 401 10.67 3.68 29.27
C SER A 401 11.42 2.93 30.38
N ARG A 402 10.77 2.83 31.54
CA ARG A 402 11.30 2.03 32.64
C ARG A 402 11.41 0.59 32.13
N PRO A 403 12.50 -0.13 32.41
CA PRO A 403 12.61 -1.52 31.99
C PRO A 403 11.40 -2.29 32.54
N ALA A 404 10.70 -2.99 31.66
CA ALA A 404 9.59 -3.83 32.06
C ALA A 404 10.10 -4.97 32.96
N HIS A 405 9.38 -5.26 34.04
CA HIS A 405 9.76 -6.24 35.04
C HIS A 405 8.79 -7.43 35.00
N PHE A 406 9.21 -8.54 34.38
CA PHE A 406 8.43 -9.77 34.33
C PHE A 406 9.01 -10.82 35.28
N THR A 407 8.13 -11.44 36.05
CA THR A 407 8.36 -12.64 36.84
C THR A 407 7.36 -13.72 36.40
N MET A 408 7.64 -14.97 36.77
CA MET A 408 6.68 -16.09 36.60
C MET A 408 5.30 -15.74 37.14
N ASP A 409 5.28 -15.17 38.35
CA ASP A 409 4.08 -14.72 39.04
C ASP A 409 3.29 -13.66 38.25
N THR A 410 3.96 -12.61 37.76
CA THR A 410 3.27 -11.60 36.93
C THR A 410 2.74 -12.20 35.62
N LEU A 411 3.43 -13.18 35.05
CA LEU A 411 2.98 -13.83 33.82
C LEU A 411 1.93 -14.94 34.07
N GLY A 412 1.50 -15.14 35.32
CA GLY A 412 0.51 -16.17 35.67
C GLY A 412 1.02 -17.60 35.42
N LEU A 413 2.33 -17.82 35.56
CA LEU A 413 2.99 -19.10 35.29
C LEU A 413 3.49 -19.75 36.59
N THR A 414 3.18 -21.03 36.77
CA THR A 414 3.80 -21.94 37.75
C THR A 414 4.97 -22.73 37.14
N GLN A 415 4.96 -22.94 35.82
CA GLN A 415 5.99 -23.59 35.02
C GLN A 415 6.20 -22.87 33.68
N MET A 416 7.40 -22.99 33.10
CA MET A 416 7.67 -22.37 31.79
C MET A 416 7.12 -23.23 30.65
N PRO A 417 6.52 -22.63 29.60
CA PRO A 417 6.05 -23.39 28.46
C PRO A 417 7.23 -24.02 27.69
N PRO A 418 6.98 -25.10 26.92
CA PRO A 418 8.02 -25.81 26.17
C PRO A 418 8.88 -24.91 25.27
N SER A 419 8.27 -23.90 24.65
CA SER A 419 8.94 -22.87 23.88
C SER A 419 8.70 -21.51 24.51
N TYR A 420 9.77 -20.77 24.82
CA TYR A 420 9.62 -19.41 25.32
C TYR A 420 10.73 -18.47 24.86
N TYR A 421 10.38 -17.19 24.73
CA TYR A 421 11.32 -16.09 24.54
C TYR A 421 10.84 -14.85 25.31
N CYS A 422 11.52 -14.50 26.40
CA CYS A 422 11.25 -13.26 27.13
C CYS A 422 12.59 -12.70 27.66
N PRO A 423 13.26 -11.83 26.89
CA PRO A 423 14.59 -11.31 27.25
C PRO A 423 14.65 -10.57 28.59
N ARG A 424 13.51 -10.09 29.10
CA ARG A 424 13.38 -9.30 30.32
C ARG A 424 12.83 -10.10 31.52
N LEU A 425 12.70 -11.42 31.41
CA LEU A 425 12.22 -12.26 32.50
C LEU A 425 13.27 -12.39 33.62
N GLN A 426 12.89 -12.06 34.85
CA GLN A 426 13.74 -12.17 36.03
C GLN A 426 13.67 -13.56 36.66
N GLY A 427 14.81 -14.06 37.16
CA GLY A 427 14.86 -15.31 37.95
C GLY A 427 14.91 -16.60 37.14
N ALA A 428 14.82 -16.54 35.81
CA ALA A 428 14.95 -17.70 34.92
C ALA A 428 16.25 -17.63 34.10
N VAL A 429 16.95 -18.76 33.95
CA VAL A 429 18.07 -18.89 33.00
C VAL A 429 17.45 -18.96 31.60
N THR A 430 17.78 -18.01 30.72
CA THR A 430 17.28 -17.97 29.34
C THR A 430 17.93 -19.08 28.50
N HIS A 431 17.37 -20.28 28.51
CA HIS A 431 17.70 -21.30 27.53
C HIS A 431 16.85 -21.10 26.28
N PHE A 432 17.37 -20.32 25.34
CA PHE A 432 16.74 -20.18 24.02
C PHE A 432 16.91 -21.48 23.23
N LYS A 433 15.86 -22.29 23.14
CA LYS A 433 15.71 -23.29 22.10
C LYS A 433 14.70 -22.74 21.08
N ARG A 434 15.21 -22.10 20.03
CA ARG A 434 14.37 -21.77 18.86
C ARG A 434 13.83 -23.09 18.31
N PRO A 435 12.51 -23.34 18.30
CA PRO A 435 11.96 -24.43 17.53
C PRO A 435 12.35 -24.16 16.07
N ARG A 436 12.99 -25.14 15.41
CA ARG A 436 13.08 -25.09 13.96
C ARG A 436 11.67 -25.33 13.45
N LEU A 437 10.97 -24.27 13.05
CA LEU A 437 9.78 -24.41 12.22
C LEU A 437 10.22 -25.22 11.00
N LYS A 438 9.72 -26.45 10.89
CA LYS A 438 9.76 -27.17 9.61
C LYS A 438 8.77 -26.41 8.72
N VAL A 439 9.30 -25.74 7.70
CA VAL A 439 8.49 -25.29 6.59
C VAL A 439 8.20 -26.56 5.79
N ASP A 440 7.01 -27.12 5.97
CA ASP A 440 6.47 -28.16 5.09
C ASP A 440 5.67 -27.51 3.96
#